data_AF-A0A7C5IS95-F1
#
_entry.id   AF-A0A7C5IS95-F1
#
_cell.length_a   1.000
_cell.length_b   1.000
_cell.length_c   1.000
_cell.angle_alpha   90.00
_cell.angle_beta   90.00
_cell.angle_gamma   90.00
#
_symmetry.space_group_name_H-M   'P 1'
#
loop_
_entity.id
_entity.type
_entity.pdbx_description
1 polymer ?
#
loop_
_entity_poly.entity_id
_entity_poly.type
_entity_poly.pdbx_seq_one_letter_code
_entity_poly.pdbx_strand_id
1 'polypeptide(L)'
;MPLTLEQLTEQNLILLEVIAGSRAYGLEVPESDTDIRGIFILPQEMLYGMEYIPQVANETNDIVYYELGRYVELLIKNNPTILELVAMPAACILQRNPLLDEIRLDQVLSKLCMNTFAGYARTQLKKARGLNKKILNKMGKHRKGILEFCWVVEGQGTVPVNDWLAARGWKQEDCGLV
;
A
#
# COMPACT_ATOMS: atom_id res chain seq x y z
N MET A 1 -16.23 6.33 -20.47
CA MET A 1 -14.85 5.84 -20.31
C MET A 1 -14.32 6.40 -19.00
N PRO A 2 -13.55 5.63 -18.21
CA PRO A 2 -12.95 6.14 -16.99
C PRO A 2 -11.97 7.28 -17.32
N LEU A 3 -11.95 8.30 -16.46
CA LEU A 3 -11.03 9.44 -16.57
C LEU A 3 -9.58 8.97 -16.51
N THR A 4 -8.74 9.37 -17.47
CA THR A 4 -7.32 9.00 -17.55
C THR A 4 -6.39 10.16 -17.18
N LEU A 5 -5.10 9.87 -16.95
CA LEU A 5 -4.11 10.90 -16.65
C LEU A 5 -3.92 11.88 -17.80
N GLU A 6 -3.94 11.40 -19.05
CA GLU A 6 -3.82 12.24 -20.25
C GLU A 6 -4.97 13.25 -20.32
N GLN A 7 -6.19 12.79 -20.02
CA GLN A 7 -7.38 13.64 -20.01
C GLN A 7 -7.31 14.74 -18.95
N LEU A 8 -6.68 14.50 -17.80
CA LEU A 8 -6.48 15.53 -16.77
C LEU A 8 -5.66 16.70 -17.31
N THR A 9 -4.59 16.40 -18.05
CA THR A 9 -3.71 17.40 -18.65
C THR A 9 -4.38 18.09 -19.83
N GLU A 10 -4.97 17.33 -20.75
CA GLU A 10 -5.63 17.87 -21.96
C GLU A 10 -6.79 18.81 -21.64
N GLN A 11 -7.55 18.51 -20.58
CA GLN A 11 -8.70 19.31 -20.14
C GLN A 11 -8.33 20.36 -19.08
N ASN A 12 -7.05 20.51 -18.74
CA ASN A 12 -6.55 21.45 -17.74
C ASN A 12 -7.26 21.32 -16.37
N LEU A 13 -7.42 20.08 -15.90
CA LEU A 13 -8.11 19.73 -14.66
C LEU A 13 -7.19 19.63 -13.45
N ILE A 14 -5.88 19.80 -13.64
CA ILE A 14 -4.87 19.64 -12.59
C ILE A 14 -4.81 20.92 -11.73
N LEU A 15 -5.00 20.74 -10.42
CA LEU A 15 -4.86 21.81 -9.42
C LEU A 15 -3.49 21.79 -8.75
N LEU A 16 -2.87 20.62 -8.61
CA LEU A 16 -1.55 20.46 -8.04
C LEU A 16 -0.83 19.33 -8.78
N GLU A 17 0.43 19.54 -9.11
CA GLU A 17 1.36 18.49 -9.52
C GLU A 17 2.68 18.69 -8.77
N VAL A 18 3.16 17.63 -8.11
CA VAL A 18 4.39 17.65 -7.34
C VAL A 18 5.22 16.40 -7.57
N ILE A 19 6.54 16.56 -7.50
CA ILE A 19 7.48 15.45 -7.35
C ILE A 19 7.40 14.99 -5.89
N ALA A 20 7.08 13.71 -5.68
CA ALA A 20 6.97 13.10 -4.37
C ALA A 20 8.11 12.09 -4.14
N GLY A 21 7.99 11.29 -3.07
CA GLY A 21 8.88 10.16 -2.84
C GLY A 21 10.30 10.58 -2.46
N SER A 22 11.26 9.73 -2.79
CA SER A 22 12.67 9.86 -2.37
C SER A 22 13.26 11.24 -2.69
N ARG A 23 12.95 11.78 -3.87
CA ARG A 23 13.39 13.11 -4.32
C ARG A 23 12.85 14.25 -3.46
N ALA A 24 11.60 14.17 -3.01
CA ALA A 24 11.02 15.17 -2.12
C ALA A 24 11.70 15.18 -0.73
N TYR A 25 12.23 14.03 -0.32
CA TYR A 25 12.91 13.85 0.96
C TYR A 25 14.43 14.02 0.90
N GLY A 26 15.02 14.21 -0.28
CA GLY A 26 16.49 14.25 -0.45
C GLY A 26 17.16 12.89 -0.17
N LEU A 27 16.43 11.80 -0.45
CA LEU A 27 16.87 10.41 -0.23
C LEU A 27 17.06 9.66 -1.55
N GLU A 28 17.09 10.37 -2.67
CA GLU A 28 17.26 9.79 -3.99
C GLU A 28 18.66 9.17 -4.19
N VAL A 29 18.69 8.08 -4.95
CA VAL A 29 19.91 7.45 -5.48
C VAL A 29 19.86 7.52 -7.01
N PRO A 30 20.97 7.27 -7.74
CA PRO A 30 20.98 7.38 -9.21
C PRO A 30 19.90 6.56 -9.92
N GLU A 31 19.48 5.44 -9.33
CA GLU A 31 18.44 4.55 -9.86
C GLU A 31 17.02 4.89 -9.38
N SER A 32 16.83 5.97 -8.59
CA SER A 32 15.52 6.34 -8.07
C SER A 32 14.54 6.74 -9.17
N ASP A 33 13.36 6.13 -9.14
CA ASP A 33 12.18 6.47 -9.91
C ASP A 33 11.51 7.75 -9.42
N THR A 34 10.81 8.44 -10.32
CA THR A 34 10.14 9.71 -10.02
C THR A 34 8.69 9.45 -9.68
N ASP A 35 8.34 9.57 -8.40
CA ASP A 35 6.95 9.64 -7.97
C ASP A 35 6.36 11.01 -8.31
N ILE A 36 5.20 11.03 -8.95
CA ILE A 36 4.38 12.22 -9.17
C ILE A 36 3.08 12.06 -8.39
N ARG A 37 2.75 13.08 -7.61
CA ARG A 37 1.44 13.16 -6.95
C ARG A 37 0.76 14.46 -7.32
N GLY A 38 -0.56 14.43 -7.34
CA GLY A 38 -1.31 15.62 -7.68
C GLY A 38 -2.73 15.63 -7.17
N ILE A 39 -3.36 16.78 -7.39
CA ILE A 39 -4.77 17.03 -7.10
C ILE A 39 -5.41 17.47 -8.40
N PHE A 40 -6.58 16.91 -8.72
CA PHE A 40 -7.36 17.31 -9.87
C PHE A 40 -8.79 17.67 -9.47
N ILE A 41 -9.46 18.45 -10.31
CA ILE A 41 -10.89 18.71 -10.20
C ILE A 41 -11.64 17.78 -11.15
N LEU A 42 -12.73 17.17 -10.67
CA LEU A 42 -13.54 16.28 -11.48
C LEU A 42 -14.19 17.07 -12.65
N PRO A 43 -14.22 16.53 -13.88
CA PRO A 43 -14.94 17.16 -14.98
C PRO A 43 -16.40 17.44 -14.60
N GLN A 44 -16.94 18.57 -15.06
CA GLN A 44 -18.29 19.01 -14.70
C GLN A 44 -19.38 17.96 -14.99
N GLU A 45 -19.27 17.26 -16.12
CA GLU A 45 -20.21 16.20 -16.51
C GLU A 45 -20.20 15.01 -15.53
N MET A 46 -19.03 14.66 -14.99
CA MET A 46 -18.88 13.61 -13.99
C MET A 46 -19.34 14.09 -12.60
N LEU A 47 -19.05 15.34 -12.25
CA LEU A 47 -19.49 15.95 -10.99
C LEU A 47 -21.02 15.97 -10.85
N TYR A 48 -21.73 16.25 -11.95
CA TYR A 48 -23.20 16.19 -11.98
C TYR A 48 -23.75 14.82 -12.35
N GLY A 49 -22.87 13.87 -12.68
CA GLY A 49 -23.21 12.51 -13.03
C GLY A 49 -23.41 11.62 -11.81
N MET A 50 -23.65 10.34 -12.09
CA MET A 50 -23.78 9.30 -11.07
C MET A 50 -22.47 8.54 -10.82
N GLU A 51 -21.41 8.88 -11.57
CA GLU A 51 -20.11 8.25 -11.51
C GLU A 51 -19.11 9.19 -10.83
N TYR A 52 -18.46 8.71 -9.78
CA TYR A 52 -17.44 9.45 -9.04
C TYR A 52 -16.10 8.73 -9.09
N ILE A 53 -15.05 9.44 -9.49
CA ILE A 53 -13.69 8.92 -9.59
C ILE A 53 -12.83 9.62 -8.52
N PRO A 54 -12.54 8.97 -7.39
CA PRO A 54 -11.80 9.61 -6.29
C PRO A 54 -10.31 9.78 -6.57
N GLN A 55 -9.76 8.98 -7.49
CA GLN A 55 -8.34 8.99 -7.83
C GLN A 55 -8.12 8.41 -9.23
N VAL A 56 -7.08 8.90 -9.90
CA VAL A 56 -6.57 8.38 -11.17
C VAL A 56 -5.09 8.08 -10.96
N ALA A 57 -4.62 6.91 -11.41
CA ALA A 57 -3.23 6.51 -11.28
C ALA A 57 -2.76 5.74 -12.51
N ASN A 58 -1.45 5.76 -12.76
CA ASN A 58 -0.84 4.87 -13.75
C ASN A 58 -0.76 3.42 -13.21
N GLU A 59 -0.37 2.48 -14.06
CA GLU A 59 -0.32 1.04 -13.72
C GLU A 59 0.62 0.73 -12.54
N THR A 60 1.74 1.46 -12.45
CA THR A 60 2.75 1.27 -11.39
C THR A 60 2.42 2.01 -10.09
N ASN A 61 1.47 2.95 -10.12
CA ASN A 61 1.16 3.90 -9.04
C ASN A 61 2.29 4.88 -8.69
N ASP A 62 3.21 5.11 -9.63
CA ASP A 62 4.24 6.14 -9.50
C ASP A 62 3.63 7.52 -9.78
N ILE A 63 2.58 7.59 -10.60
CA ILE A 63 1.82 8.81 -10.91
C ILE A 63 0.42 8.66 -10.34
N VAL A 64 0.07 9.46 -9.32
CA VAL A 64 -1.22 9.38 -8.64
C VAL A 64 -1.83 10.76 -8.44
N TYR A 65 -3.06 10.92 -8.92
CA TYR A 65 -3.84 12.12 -8.80
C TYR A 65 -5.09 11.86 -7.95
N TYR A 66 -5.33 12.71 -6.95
CA TYR A 66 -6.51 12.64 -6.09
C TYR A 66 -7.52 13.70 -6.51
N GLU A 67 -8.79 13.33 -6.56
CA GLU A 67 -9.87 14.29 -6.79
C GLU A 67 -9.95 15.26 -5.60
N LEU A 68 -10.29 16.54 -5.83
CA LEU A 68 -10.31 17.58 -4.81
C LEU A 68 -11.14 17.22 -3.57
N GLY A 69 -12.35 16.69 -3.74
CA GLY A 69 -13.18 16.16 -2.65
C GLY A 69 -12.51 15.02 -1.89
N ARG A 70 -11.89 14.06 -2.60
CA ARG A 70 -11.12 12.97 -1.98
C ARG A 70 -9.91 13.50 -1.20
N TYR A 71 -9.22 14.49 -1.74
CA TYR A 71 -8.11 15.17 -1.09
C TYR A 71 -8.55 15.79 0.24
N VAL A 72 -9.65 16.55 0.24
CA VAL A 72 -10.21 17.15 1.47
C VAL A 72 -10.66 16.07 2.48
N GLU A 73 -11.30 15.00 2.03
CA GLU A 73 -11.71 13.88 2.89
C GLU A 73 -10.51 13.26 3.64
N LEU A 74 -9.40 13.07 2.92
CA LEU A 74 -8.18 12.50 3.48
C LEU A 74 -7.43 13.49 4.39
N LEU A 75 -7.47 14.79 4.07
CA LEU A 75 -6.96 15.85 4.93
C LEU A 75 -7.67 15.89 6.29
N ILE A 76 -9.01 15.82 6.30
CA ILE A 76 -9.80 15.77 7.54
C ILE A 76 -9.36 14.58 8.41
N LYS A 77 -9.04 13.45 7.78
CA LYS A 77 -8.53 12.25 8.45
C LYS A 77 -7.05 12.34 8.84
N ASN A 78 -6.37 13.47 8.59
CA ASN A 78 -4.93 13.67 8.81
C ASN A 78 -4.10 12.52 8.18
N ASN A 79 -4.46 12.12 6.96
CA ASN A 79 -3.73 11.08 6.22
C ASN A 79 -2.29 11.56 5.96
N PRO A 80 -1.24 10.80 6.33
CA PRO A 80 0.15 11.25 6.22
C PRO A 80 0.53 11.68 4.80
N THR A 81 0.22 10.84 3.81
CA THR A 81 0.53 11.09 2.40
C THR A 81 -0.10 12.37 1.86
N ILE A 82 -1.31 12.69 2.30
CA ILE A 82 -2.02 13.88 1.83
C ILE A 82 -1.54 15.13 2.58
N LEU A 83 -1.22 15.02 3.87
CA LEU A 83 -0.59 16.10 4.63
C LEU A 83 0.78 16.48 4.04
N GLU A 84 1.53 15.52 3.51
CA GLU A 84 2.79 15.78 2.79
C GLU A 84 2.57 16.68 1.56
N LEU A 85 1.45 16.53 0.83
CA LEU A 85 1.15 17.38 -0.33
C LEU A 85 0.88 18.84 0.05
N VAL A 86 0.29 19.09 1.23
CA VAL A 86 0.08 20.46 1.76
C VAL A 86 1.43 21.10 2.10
N ALA A 87 2.35 20.32 2.67
CA ALA A 87 3.63 20.78 3.17
C ALA A 87 4.79 20.55 2.20
N MET A 88 4.51 20.35 0.91
CA MET A 88 5.52 20.01 -0.10
C MET A 88 6.53 21.15 -0.28
N PRO A 89 7.85 20.88 -0.36
CA PRO A 89 8.84 21.91 -0.64
C PRO A 89 8.60 22.57 -2.01
N ALA A 90 8.81 23.89 -2.08
CA ALA A 90 8.59 24.66 -3.31
C ALA A 90 9.37 24.12 -4.53
N ALA A 91 10.57 23.58 -4.31
CA ALA A 91 11.39 22.98 -5.37
C ALA A 91 10.78 21.72 -6.00
N CYS A 92 9.82 21.08 -5.31
CA CYS A 92 9.15 19.88 -5.77
C CYS A 92 7.78 20.18 -6.40
N ILE A 93 7.34 21.43 -6.42
CA ILE A 93 6.04 21.84 -6.99
C ILE A 93 6.23 22.14 -8.47
N LEU A 94 5.56 21.37 -9.33
CA LEU A 94 5.56 21.54 -10.79
C LEU A 94 4.42 22.47 -11.23
N GLN A 95 3.24 22.31 -10.63
CA GLN A 95 2.06 23.13 -10.88
C GLN A 95 1.28 23.31 -9.57
N ARG A 96 0.76 24.51 -9.32
CA ARG A 96 -0.14 24.78 -8.19
C ARG A 96 -1.16 25.86 -8.56
N ASN A 97 -2.43 25.53 -8.38
CA ASN A 97 -3.53 26.45 -8.56
C ASN A 97 -3.76 27.26 -7.26
N PRO A 98 -3.97 28.59 -7.34
CA PRO A 98 -4.22 29.44 -6.17
C PRO A 98 -5.42 29.01 -5.30
N LEU A 99 -6.39 28.27 -5.84
CA LEU A 99 -7.51 27.73 -5.07
C LEU A 99 -7.06 26.86 -3.88
N LEU A 100 -5.88 26.23 -3.98
CA LEU A 100 -5.33 25.40 -2.91
C LEU A 100 -4.70 26.20 -1.78
N ASP A 101 -4.47 27.51 -1.96
CA ASP A 101 -3.90 28.38 -0.93
C ASP A 101 -4.92 28.72 0.17
N GLU A 102 -6.22 28.53 -0.12
CA GLU A 102 -7.30 28.59 0.85
C GLU A 102 -7.26 27.45 1.89
N ILE A 103 -6.56 26.35 1.57
CA ILE A 103 -6.38 25.20 2.46
C ILE A 103 -5.02 25.31 3.14
N ARG A 104 -5.03 25.82 4.38
CA ARG A 104 -3.81 26.02 5.15
C ARG A 104 -3.55 24.89 6.13
N LEU A 105 -2.27 24.61 6.38
CA LEU A 105 -1.86 23.54 7.29
C LEU A 105 -2.40 23.73 8.71
N ASP A 106 -2.51 24.97 9.20
CA ASP A 106 -3.05 25.31 10.53
C ASP A 106 -4.54 25.00 10.69
N GLN A 107 -5.29 24.88 9.59
CA GLN A 107 -6.72 24.51 9.61
C GLN A 107 -6.93 22.99 9.67
N VAL A 108 -5.96 22.21 9.20
CA VAL A 108 -6.11 20.76 8.99
C VAL A 108 -5.34 19.95 10.03
N LEU A 109 -4.17 20.44 10.45
CA LEU A 109 -3.29 19.73 11.35
C LEU A 109 -3.92 19.58 12.73
N SER A 110 -4.07 18.35 13.18
CA SER A 110 -4.63 18.04 14.50
C SER A 110 -3.81 16.97 15.22
N LYS A 111 -4.05 16.76 16.51
CA LYS A 111 -3.42 15.67 17.27
C LYS A 111 -3.71 14.26 16.69
N LEU A 112 -4.68 14.14 15.78
CA LEU A 112 -4.94 12.91 15.04
C LEU A 112 -3.73 12.45 14.21
N CYS A 113 -2.92 13.39 13.71
CA CYS A 113 -1.73 13.07 12.91
C CYS A 113 -0.78 12.12 13.66
N MET A 114 -0.66 12.26 14.99
CA MET A 114 0.15 11.35 15.81
C MET A 114 -0.27 9.89 15.61
N ASN A 115 -1.58 9.62 15.57
CA ASN A 115 -2.10 8.26 15.42
C ASN A 115 -1.94 7.74 14.00
N THR A 116 -2.18 8.58 12.99
CA THR A 116 -2.12 8.16 11.58
C THR A 116 -0.69 7.88 11.14
N PHE A 117 0.27 8.74 11.52
CA PHE A 117 1.69 8.52 11.26
C PHE A 117 2.24 7.31 12.03
N ALA A 118 1.90 7.16 13.32
CA ALA A 118 2.32 5.99 14.09
C ALA A 118 1.72 4.69 13.53
N GLY A 119 0.46 4.73 13.07
CA GLY A 119 -0.20 3.61 12.41
C GLY A 119 0.49 3.20 11.10
N TYR A 120 0.87 4.18 10.29
CA TYR A 120 1.66 3.94 9.08
C TYR A 120 3.02 3.30 9.40
N ALA A 121 3.78 3.87 10.33
CA ALA A 121 5.08 3.34 10.76
C ALA A 121 4.98 1.90 11.28
N ARG A 122 3.98 1.60 12.11
CA ARG A 122 3.72 0.23 12.61
C ARG A 122 3.41 -0.75 11.47
N THR A 123 2.65 -0.30 10.47
CA THR A 123 2.32 -1.12 9.29
C THR A 123 3.58 -1.43 8.48
N GLN A 124 4.44 -0.43 8.26
CA GLN A 124 5.71 -0.62 7.56
C GLN A 124 6.65 -1.55 8.33
N LEU A 125 6.73 -1.40 9.66
CA LEU A 125 7.50 -2.32 10.50
C LEU A 125 6.98 -3.78 10.39
N LYS A 126 5.66 -3.97 10.37
CA LYS A 126 5.05 -5.29 10.21
C LYS A 126 5.36 -5.89 8.83
N LYS A 127 5.31 -5.08 7.77
CA LYS A 127 5.72 -5.49 6.41
C LYS A 127 7.19 -5.87 6.35
N ALA A 128 8.08 -5.06 6.93
CA ALA A 128 9.51 -5.34 7.00
C ALA A 128 9.83 -6.65 7.74
N ARG A 129 9.12 -6.93 8.84
CA ARG A 129 9.22 -8.22 9.56
C ARG A 129 8.66 -9.41 8.78
N GLY A 130 7.67 -9.17 7.92
CA GLY A 130 7.05 -10.18 7.06
C GLY A 130 7.84 -10.47 5.79
N LEU A 131 8.55 -9.47 5.26
CA LEU A 131 9.54 -9.61 4.21
C LEU A 131 10.59 -10.58 4.70
N ASN A 132 10.85 -11.63 3.94
CA ASN A 132 11.80 -12.67 4.31
C ASN A 132 11.43 -13.46 5.58
N LYS A 133 10.14 -13.79 5.79
CA LYS A 133 9.72 -14.80 6.80
C LYS A 133 10.61 -16.05 6.80
N LYS A 134 11.15 -16.48 5.65
CA LYS A 134 12.08 -17.63 5.53
C LYS A 134 13.52 -17.35 5.98
N ILE A 135 13.96 -16.09 5.99
CA ILE A 135 15.26 -15.64 6.49
C ILE A 135 15.17 -15.35 7.99
N LEU A 136 14.08 -14.69 8.43
CA LEU A 136 13.81 -14.40 9.84
C LEU A 136 13.44 -15.66 10.64
N ASN A 137 12.55 -16.50 10.09
CA ASN A 137 12.32 -17.85 10.60
C ASN A 137 13.09 -18.81 9.71
N LYS A 138 14.30 -19.20 10.14
CA LYS A 138 15.10 -20.23 9.47
C LYS A 138 14.23 -21.46 9.23
N MET A 139 13.83 -21.69 7.98
CA MET A 139 13.24 -22.96 7.60
C MET A 139 14.33 -24.03 7.75
N GLY A 140 14.00 -25.19 8.30
CA GLY A 140 14.93 -26.30 8.37
C GLY A 140 15.51 -26.59 6.98
N LYS A 141 16.79 -26.99 6.92
CA LYS A 141 17.48 -27.34 5.66
C LYS A 141 16.74 -28.45 4.88
N HIS A 142 15.95 -29.25 5.59
CA HIS A 142 15.13 -30.32 5.03
C HIS A 142 13.81 -29.79 4.46
N ARG A 143 13.58 -30.05 3.17
CA ARG A 143 12.26 -29.89 2.57
C ARG A 143 11.37 -31.03 3.07
N LYS A 144 10.43 -30.71 3.97
CA LYS A 144 9.46 -31.67 4.50
C LYS A 144 8.67 -32.35 3.37
N GLY A 145 8.54 -33.67 3.45
CA GLY A 145 7.65 -34.45 2.58
C GLY A 145 6.17 -34.29 2.97
N ILE A 146 5.24 -34.77 2.14
CA ILE A 146 3.79 -34.65 2.39
C ILE A 146 3.39 -35.29 3.74
N LEU A 147 3.90 -36.50 4.03
CA LEU A 147 3.56 -37.22 5.26
C LEU A 147 4.03 -36.54 6.55
N GLU A 148 5.05 -35.67 6.48
CA GLU A 148 5.48 -34.86 7.64
C GLU A 148 4.47 -33.76 8.03
N PHE A 149 3.47 -33.51 7.19
CA PHE A 149 2.34 -32.63 7.50
C PHE A 149 1.09 -33.40 7.91
N CYS A 150 1.11 -34.74 7.82
CA CYS A 150 -0.05 -35.58 8.08
C CYS A 150 -0.06 -36.09 9.52
N TRP A 151 -1.25 -36.17 10.11
CA TRP A 151 -1.49 -36.61 11.47
C TRP A 151 -2.59 -37.66 11.50
N VAL A 152 -2.46 -38.66 12.38
CA VAL A 152 -3.45 -39.71 12.64
C VAL A 152 -4.06 -39.48 14.01
N VAL A 153 -5.38 -39.61 14.11
CA VAL A 153 -6.08 -39.60 15.41
C VAL A 153 -5.81 -40.93 16.11
N GLU A 154 -5.28 -40.88 17.32
CA GLU A 154 -5.02 -42.05 18.15
C GLU A 154 -5.42 -41.76 19.61
N GLY A 155 -6.38 -42.53 20.13
CA GLY A 155 -6.96 -42.30 21.45
C GLY A 155 -7.63 -40.92 21.56
N GLN A 156 -7.18 -40.10 22.50
CA GLN A 156 -7.67 -38.72 22.70
C GLN A 156 -6.78 -37.64 22.06
N GLY A 157 -5.81 -38.04 21.24
CA GLY A 157 -4.84 -37.12 20.63
C GLY A 157 -4.61 -37.37 19.15
N THR A 158 -3.65 -36.64 18.60
CA THR A 158 -3.14 -36.85 17.25
C THR A 158 -1.64 -37.14 17.30
N VAL A 159 -1.19 -38.08 16.49
CA VAL A 159 0.22 -38.45 16.34
C VAL A 159 0.67 -38.22 14.88
N PRO A 160 1.93 -37.84 14.62
CA PRO A 160 2.42 -37.71 13.24
C PRO A 160 2.32 -39.04 12.51
N VAL A 161 1.90 -39.04 11.23
CA VAL A 161 1.75 -40.27 10.43
C VAL A 161 3.03 -41.11 10.42
N ASN A 162 4.20 -40.47 10.29
CA ASN A 162 5.48 -41.18 10.28
C ASN A 162 5.75 -41.93 11.59
N ASP A 163 5.44 -41.30 12.73
CA ASP A 163 5.62 -41.92 14.05
C ASP A 163 4.60 -43.05 14.26
N TRP A 164 3.38 -42.86 13.78
CA TRP A 164 2.30 -43.84 13.82
C TRP A 164 2.60 -45.10 12.99
N LEU A 165 3.15 -44.92 11.78
CA LEU A 165 3.63 -46.01 10.91
C LEU A 165 4.82 -46.74 11.55
N ALA A 166 5.81 -46.00 12.06
CA ALA A 166 7.00 -46.54 12.69
C ALA A 166 6.67 -47.39 13.92
N ALA A 167 5.75 -46.92 14.78
CA ALA A 167 5.31 -47.65 15.97
C ALA A 167 4.64 -49.00 15.64
N ARG A 168 4.08 -49.15 14.43
CA ARG A 168 3.40 -50.35 13.95
C ARG A 168 4.27 -51.22 13.04
N GLY A 169 5.44 -50.73 12.66
CA GLY A 169 6.31 -51.39 11.68
C GLY A 169 5.71 -51.44 10.28
N TRP A 170 4.80 -50.52 9.95
CA TRP A 170 4.12 -50.48 8.66
C TRP A 170 4.86 -49.60 7.67
N LYS A 171 4.86 -50.00 6.40
CA LYS A 171 5.36 -49.15 5.32
C LYS A 171 4.22 -48.32 4.75
N GLN A 172 4.55 -47.12 4.27
CA GLN A 172 3.57 -46.20 3.69
C GLN A 172 2.86 -46.82 2.47
N GLU A 173 3.59 -47.62 1.67
CA GLU A 173 3.09 -48.24 0.45
C GLU A 173 2.00 -49.28 0.76
N ASP A 174 2.16 -49.97 1.88
CA ASP A 174 1.19 -50.97 2.36
C ASP A 174 -0.10 -50.32 2.88
N CYS A 175 -0.06 -49.01 3.13
CA CYS A 175 -1.19 -48.22 3.65
C CYS A 175 -1.88 -47.38 2.58
N GLY A 176 -1.48 -47.48 1.30
CA GLY A 176 -2.00 -46.64 0.22
C GLY A 176 -1.62 -45.16 0.35
N LEU A 177 -0.59 -44.86 1.13
CA LEU A 177 -0.04 -43.51 1.32
C LEU A 177 1.11 -43.34 0.32
N VAL A 178 0.76 -42.93 -0.91
CA VAL A 178 1.69 -42.69 -2.03
C VAL A 178 1.65 -41.23 -2.46
#